data_AF-A0A8K0KNN1-F1
#
_entry.id   AF-A0A8K0KNN1-F1
#
_cell.length_a   1.000
_cell.length_b   1.000
_cell.length_c   1.000
_cell.angle_alpha   90.00
_cell.angle_beta   90.00
_cell.angle_gamma   90.00
#
_symmetry.space_group_name_H-M   'P 1'
#
loop_
_entity.id
_entity.type
_entity.pdbx_description
1 polymer ?
#
loop_
_entity_poly.entity_id
_entity_poly.type
_entity_poly.pdbx_seq_one_letter_code
_entity_poly.pdbx_strand_id
1 'polypeptide(L)'
;MPKLVLESRLLWISRGHCIQAFRRGSEHCLDKGPEVVLDGRREDVCHFVKNGNTIISGESNGALVGWSEITRKKIFVKQNCHTSDIDAIDYTENLIVTGSRDESVKEAISKPSYDPELTKNIISEMIEQQTCASNIIIYNCGRSKRTPGRLRKAAEIISDLDPSILTFNI
;
A
#
# COMPACT_ATOMS: atom_id res chain seq x y z
N MET A 1 -14.12 -9.00 -16.69
CA MET A 1 -15.08 -7.87 -16.55
C MET A 1 -14.37 -6.74 -15.82
N PRO A 2 -14.56 -5.47 -16.20
CA PRO A 2 -13.97 -4.36 -15.46
C PRO A 2 -14.53 -4.32 -14.04
N LYS A 3 -13.65 -4.06 -13.06
CA LYS A 3 -14.04 -3.82 -11.67
C LYS A 3 -14.06 -2.33 -11.39
N LEU A 4 -14.96 -1.92 -10.52
CA LEU A 4 -15.21 -0.53 -10.15
C LEU A 4 -15.11 -0.40 -8.64
N VAL A 5 -14.41 0.62 -8.16
CA VAL A 5 -14.43 1.04 -6.76
C VAL A 5 -14.75 2.53 -6.71
N LEU A 6 -15.86 2.87 -6.04
CA LEU A 6 -16.35 4.23 -5.94
C LEU A 6 -15.96 4.83 -4.58
N GLU A 7 -15.23 5.94 -4.61
CA GLU A 7 -14.91 6.75 -3.43
C GLU A 7 -15.59 8.12 -3.54
N SER A 8 -15.52 8.93 -2.49
CA SER A 8 -16.12 10.27 -2.46
C SER A 8 -15.62 11.15 -3.62
N ARG A 9 -14.31 11.13 -3.88
CA ARG A 9 -13.66 11.96 -4.91
C ARG A 9 -13.32 11.20 -6.19
N LEU A 10 -12.96 9.92 -6.10
CA LEU A 10 -12.40 9.15 -7.21
C LEU A 10 -13.30 7.97 -7.57
N LEU A 11 -13.41 7.69 -8.87
CA LEU A 11 -13.92 6.43 -9.39
C LEU A 11 -12.73 5.63 -9.94
N TRP A 12 -12.45 4.49 -9.33
CA TRP A 12 -11.42 3.56 -9.75
C TRP A 12 -12.00 2.51 -10.69
N ILE A 13 -11.29 2.21 -11.77
CA ILE A 13 -11.71 1.27 -12.81
C ILE A 13 -10.52 0.42 -13.25
N SER A 14 -10.70 -0.90 -13.42
CA SER A 14 -9.72 -1.73 -14.13
C SER A 14 -9.97 -1.70 -15.65
N ARG A 15 -8.89 -1.53 -16.42
CA ARG A 15 -8.91 -1.49 -17.88
C ARG A 15 -7.64 -2.14 -18.45
N GLY A 16 -7.78 -3.37 -18.95
CA GLY A 16 -6.63 -4.18 -19.39
C GLY A 16 -5.65 -4.37 -18.24
N HIS A 17 -4.37 -4.14 -18.49
CA HIS A 17 -3.30 -4.18 -17.49
C HIS A 17 -3.20 -2.95 -16.57
N CYS A 18 -4.16 -2.02 -16.63
CA CYS A 18 -4.14 -0.79 -15.85
C CYS A 18 -5.29 -0.69 -14.86
N ILE A 19 -5.03 -0.02 -13.74
CA ILE A 19 -6.07 0.54 -12.86
C ILE A 19 -6.01 2.06 -13.00
N GLN A 20 -7.16 2.67 -13.24
CA GLN A 20 -7.28 4.11 -13.47
C GLN A 20 -8.25 4.72 -12.47
N ALA A 21 -7.95 5.92 -11.97
CA ALA A 21 -8.85 6.70 -11.14
C ALA A 21 -9.26 7.98 -11.85
N PHE A 22 -10.55 8.24 -11.91
CA PHE A 22 -11.11 9.47 -12.48
C PHE A 22 -11.73 10.31 -11.38
N ARG A 23 -11.49 11.62 -11.41
CA ARG A 23 -12.17 12.54 -10.51
C ARG A 23 -13.65 12.60 -10.82
N ARG A 24 -14.45 12.60 -9.76
CA ARG A 24 -15.89 12.82 -9.79
C ARG A 24 -16.17 14.31 -9.71
N GLY A 25 -16.91 14.83 -10.68
CA GLY A 25 -17.47 16.17 -10.64
C GLY A 25 -18.80 16.22 -9.88
N SER A 26 -19.36 17.41 -9.75
CA SER A 26 -20.61 17.69 -9.04
C SER A 26 -21.87 17.19 -9.77
N GLU A 27 -21.80 16.93 -11.08
CA GLU A 27 -22.97 16.65 -11.92
C GLU A 27 -22.93 15.25 -12.55
N HIS A 28 -22.57 14.22 -11.78
CA HIS A 28 -22.42 12.85 -12.29
C HIS A 28 -21.44 12.72 -13.47
N CYS A 29 -20.57 13.72 -13.65
CA CYS A 29 -19.54 13.73 -14.67
C CYS A 29 -18.21 13.22 -14.09
N LEU A 30 -17.42 12.63 -14.98
CA LEU A 30 -16.02 12.29 -14.71
C LEU A 30 -15.13 13.24 -15.50
N ASP A 31 -13.95 13.53 -14.96
CA ASP A 31 -12.93 14.26 -15.71
C ASP A 31 -12.56 13.51 -17.00
N LYS A 32 -12.17 14.27 -18.04
CA LYS A 32 -11.85 13.70 -19.37
C LYS A 32 -10.65 12.73 -19.35
N GLY A 33 -9.83 12.77 -18.31
CA GLY A 33 -8.65 11.93 -18.17
C GLY A 33 -8.50 11.38 -16.75
N PRO A 34 -7.73 10.29 -16.59
CA PRO A 34 -7.47 9.73 -15.28
C PRO A 34 -6.56 10.66 -14.46
N GLU A 35 -6.92 10.87 -13.21
CA GLU A 35 -6.08 11.55 -12.21
C GLU A 35 -4.93 10.64 -11.75
N VAL A 36 -5.19 9.33 -11.69
CA VAL A 36 -4.23 8.28 -11.33
C VAL A 36 -4.25 7.17 -12.36
N VAL A 37 -3.06 6.67 -12.72
CA VAL A 37 -2.87 5.47 -13.54
C VAL A 37 -1.85 4.58 -12.85
N LEU A 38 -2.25 3.34 -12.58
CA LEU A 38 -1.39 2.26 -12.07
C LEU A 38 -1.21 1.24 -13.19
N ASP A 39 0.02 1.13 -13.69
CA ASP A 39 0.33 0.37 -14.90
C ASP A 39 0.98 -0.99 -14.58
N GLY A 40 0.23 -2.07 -14.79
CA GLY A 40 0.64 -3.47 -14.64
C GLY A 40 1.62 -3.94 -15.73
N ARG A 41 1.65 -3.24 -16.88
CA ARG A 41 2.46 -3.45 -18.10
C ARG A 41 2.22 -4.70 -18.92
N ARG A 42 1.79 -5.82 -18.33
CA ARG A 42 1.86 -7.12 -19.02
C ARG A 42 0.56 -7.90 -19.03
N GLU A 43 -0.05 -8.08 -17.88
CA GLU A 43 -1.20 -8.97 -17.71
C GLU A 43 -2.44 -8.17 -17.31
N ASP A 44 -3.60 -8.64 -17.74
CA ASP A 44 -4.85 -7.94 -17.48
C ASP A 44 -5.23 -8.02 -16.00
N VAL A 45 -5.67 -6.89 -15.45
CA VAL A 45 -6.21 -6.82 -14.09
C VAL A 45 -7.65 -7.36 -14.11
N CYS A 46 -7.82 -8.58 -13.61
CA CYS A 46 -9.11 -9.26 -13.55
C CYS A 46 -9.94 -8.84 -12.32
N HIS A 47 -9.27 -8.57 -11.20
CA HIS A 47 -9.91 -8.07 -9.98
C HIS A 47 -9.02 -7.07 -9.24
N PHE A 48 -9.62 -6.11 -8.53
CA PHE A 48 -8.91 -5.34 -7.52
C PHE A 48 -9.83 -4.90 -6.39
N VAL A 49 -9.22 -4.60 -5.24
CA VAL A 49 -9.86 -4.00 -4.07
C VAL A 49 -9.00 -2.86 -3.56
N LYS A 50 -9.62 -1.90 -2.87
CA LYS A 50 -8.94 -0.74 -2.29
C LYS A 50 -9.33 -0.62 -0.82
N ASN A 51 -8.34 -0.39 0.03
CA ASN A 51 -8.54 -0.04 1.44
C ASN A 51 -7.54 1.06 1.81
N GLY A 52 -8.05 2.22 2.21
CA GLY A 52 -7.24 3.43 2.39
C GLY A 52 -6.41 3.71 1.14
N ASN A 53 -5.11 3.96 1.32
CA ASN A 53 -4.19 4.31 0.23
C ASN A 53 -3.53 3.08 -0.43
N THR A 54 -4.02 1.88 -0.11
CA THR A 54 -3.50 0.61 -0.62
C THR A 54 -4.52 -0.05 -1.54
N ILE A 55 -4.04 -0.48 -2.70
CA ILE A 55 -4.84 -1.18 -3.71
C ILE A 55 -4.21 -2.55 -3.94
N ILE A 56 -5.00 -3.59 -3.88
CA ILE A 56 -4.58 -4.97 -4.17
C ILE A 56 -5.25 -5.41 -5.45
N SER A 57 -4.47 -5.86 -6.43
CA SER A 57 -4.97 -6.34 -7.71
C SER A 57 -4.53 -7.76 -8.00
N GLY A 58 -5.40 -8.50 -8.67
CA GLY A 58 -5.14 -9.82 -9.22
C GLY A 58 -5.08 -9.73 -10.74
N GLU A 59 -4.12 -10.44 -11.32
CA GLU A 59 -3.88 -10.49 -12.75
C GLU A 59 -4.34 -11.83 -13.34
N SER A 60 -4.56 -11.87 -14.66
CA SER A 60 -4.98 -13.07 -15.42
C SER A 60 -4.00 -14.23 -15.33
N ASN A 61 -2.71 -13.96 -15.11
CA ASN A 61 -1.70 -15.01 -14.94
C ASN A 61 -1.62 -15.59 -13.52
N GLY A 62 -2.48 -15.14 -12.60
CA GLY A 62 -2.44 -15.55 -11.20
C GLY A 62 -1.47 -14.74 -10.33
N ALA A 63 -0.95 -13.62 -10.82
CA ALA A 63 -0.12 -12.72 -10.02
C ALA A 63 -0.98 -11.81 -9.12
N LEU A 64 -0.50 -11.58 -7.90
CA LEU A 64 -1.07 -10.64 -6.95
C LEU A 64 -0.14 -9.43 -6.80
N VAL A 65 -0.69 -8.22 -6.95
CA VAL A 65 0.09 -6.96 -6.92
C VAL A 65 -0.51 -6.01 -5.91
N GLY A 66 0.35 -5.46 -5.04
CA GLY A 66 -0.01 -4.35 -4.16
C GLY A 66 0.47 -3.03 -4.73
N TRP A 67 -0.34 -1.99 -4.61
CA TRP A 67 -0.06 -0.64 -5.11
C TRP A 67 -0.29 0.40 -4.02
N SER A 68 0.52 1.46 -4.07
CA SER A 68 0.33 2.65 -3.25
C SER A 68 -0.32 3.73 -4.10
N GLU A 69 -1.47 4.24 -3.65
CA GLU A 69 -2.15 5.37 -4.27
C GLU A 69 -1.28 6.64 -4.24
N ILE A 70 -0.65 6.91 -3.09
CA ILE A 70 0.19 8.11 -2.88
C ILE A 70 1.36 8.13 -3.87
N THR A 71 2.16 7.06 -3.87
CA THR A 71 3.39 7.01 -4.67
C THR A 71 3.15 6.57 -6.11
N ARG A 72 1.96 6.03 -6.40
CA ARG A 72 1.56 5.47 -7.71
C ARG A 72 2.48 4.34 -8.17
N LYS A 73 3.09 3.63 -7.23
CA LYS A 73 4.05 2.54 -7.47
C LYS A 73 3.57 1.21 -6.90
N LYS A 74 4.10 0.12 -7.46
CA LYS A 74 3.95 -1.23 -6.91
C LYS A 74 4.65 -1.29 -5.55
N ILE A 75 3.94 -1.72 -4.52
CA ILE A 75 4.46 -2.04 -3.18
C ILE A 75 5.10 -3.44 -3.21
N PHE A 76 4.41 -4.40 -3.83
CA PHE A 76 4.89 -5.77 -3.99
C PHE A 76 4.27 -6.44 -5.21
N VAL A 77 4.90 -7.52 -5.67
CA VAL A 77 4.37 -8.43 -6.71
C VAL A 77 4.62 -9.87 -6.27
N LYS A 78 3.58 -10.70 -6.30
CA LYS A 78 3.65 -12.15 -6.06
C LYS A 78 3.24 -12.87 -7.34
N GLN A 79 4.21 -13.18 -8.20
CA GLN A 79 4.01 -13.69 -9.56
C GLN A 79 3.32 -15.05 -9.64
N ASN A 80 3.50 -15.91 -8.63
CA ASN A 80 2.94 -17.27 -8.61
C ASN A 80 1.97 -17.43 -7.44
N CYS A 81 1.06 -16.46 -7.27
CA CYS A 81 0.03 -16.61 -6.24
C CYS A 81 -0.95 -17.72 -6.64
N HIS A 82 -1.39 -17.72 -7.90
CA HIS A 82 -2.26 -18.72 -8.51
C HIS A 82 -1.70 -19.14 -9.88
N THR A 83 -2.25 -20.21 -10.45
CA THR A 83 -1.90 -20.68 -11.81
C THR A 83 -2.90 -20.24 -12.88
N SER A 84 -3.91 -19.45 -12.51
CA SER A 84 -4.95 -18.92 -13.39
C SER A 84 -5.49 -17.60 -12.82
N ASP A 85 -6.43 -16.97 -13.53
CA ASP A 85 -7.08 -15.70 -13.20
C ASP A 85 -7.48 -15.64 -11.71
N ILE A 86 -7.16 -14.53 -11.04
CA ILE A 86 -7.65 -14.24 -9.70
C ILE A 86 -9.00 -13.54 -9.80
N ASP A 87 -10.08 -14.30 -9.72
CA ASP A 87 -11.45 -13.81 -9.91
C ASP A 87 -12.03 -13.14 -8.66
N ALA A 88 -11.48 -13.38 -7.46
CA ALA A 88 -11.93 -12.80 -6.21
C ALA A 88 -10.76 -12.39 -5.30
N ILE A 89 -10.88 -11.21 -4.68
CA ILE A 89 -9.93 -10.70 -3.69
C ILE A 89 -10.70 -10.02 -2.59
N ASP A 90 -10.33 -10.30 -1.35
CA ASP A 90 -10.69 -9.49 -0.18
C ASP A 90 -9.43 -9.06 0.57
N TYR A 91 -9.46 -7.88 1.17
CA TYR A 91 -8.30 -7.25 1.79
C TYR A 91 -8.67 -6.48 3.05
N THR A 92 -8.06 -6.89 4.15
CA THR A 92 -7.99 -6.14 5.41
C THR A 92 -6.53 -5.73 5.65
N GLU A 93 -6.27 -4.77 6.53
CA GLU A 93 -4.92 -4.27 6.80
C GLU A 93 -3.87 -5.38 7.06
N ASN A 94 -4.30 -6.53 7.58
CA ASN A 94 -3.43 -7.64 8.00
C ASN A 94 -3.53 -8.90 7.11
N LEU A 95 -4.56 -9.01 6.27
CA LEU A 95 -4.86 -10.24 5.55
C LEU A 95 -5.41 -9.94 4.15
N ILE A 96 -4.83 -10.61 3.16
CA ILE A 96 -5.35 -10.69 1.81
C ILE A 96 -5.84 -12.11 1.58
N VAL A 97 -7.07 -12.27 1.11
CA VAL A 97 -7.63 -13.57 0.68
C VAL A 97 -7.90 -13.49 -0.81
N THR A 98 -7.46 -14.50 -1.56
CA THR A 98 -7.61 -14.57 -3.02
C THR A 98 -8.29 -15.87 -3.42
N GLY A 99 -9.23 -15.80 -4.36
CA GLY A 99 -9.86 -16.94 -5.01
C GLY A 99 -9.59 -16.90 -6.51
N SER A 100 -9.31 -18.06 -7.11
CA SER A 100 -8.90 -18.17 -8.50
C SER A 100 -9.67 -19.24 -9.26
N ARG A 101 -9.65 -19.13 -10.60
CA ARG A 101 -10.11 -20.17 -11.51
C ARG A 101 -9.26 -21.44 -11.47
N ASP A 102 -8.11 -21.42 -10.79
CA ASP A 102 -7.33 -22.63 -10.47
C ASP A 102 -7.95 -23.51 -9.37
N GLU A 103 -9.20 -23.25 -8.99
CA GLU A 103 -9.98 -23.98 -7.99
C GLU A 103 -9.43 -23.87 -6.55
N SER A 104 -8.53 -22.91 -6.30
CA SER A 104 -7.96 -22.68 -4.97
C SER A 104 -8.30 -21.32 -4.37
N VAL A 105 -8.33 -21.29 -3.03
CA VAL A 105 -8.38 -20.07 -2.22
C VAL A 105 -7.09 -19.99 -1.41
N LYS A 106 -6.44 -18.82 -1.40
CA LYS A 106 -5.18 -18.61 -0.70
C LYS A 106 -5.24 -17.37 0.18
N GLU A 107 -4.60 -17.45 1.33
CA GLU A 107 -4.34 -16.30 2.19
C GLU A 107 -2.90 -15.80 2.05
N ALA A 108 -2.71 -14.50 2.21
CA ALA A 108 -1.42 -13.86 2.30
C ALA A 108 -1.45 -12.79 3.40
N ILE A 109 -0.46 -12.82 4.29
CA ILE A 109 -0.29 -11.77 5.30
C ILE A 109 0.20 -10.51 4.57
N SER A 110 -0.57 -9.43 4.60
CA SER A 110 -0.09 -8.13 4.19
C SER A 110 0.92 -7.65 5.23
N LYS A 111 2.13 -7.29 4.80
CA LYS A 111 3.02 -6.55 5.69
C LYS A 111 2.33 -5.23 6.06
N PRO A 112 2.44 -4.75 7.31
CA PRO A 112 1.92 -3.44 7.66
C PRO A 112 2.49 -2.41 6.68
N SER A 113 1.61 -1.62 6.08
CA SER A 113 1.96 -0.58 5.13
C SER A 113 2.87 0.44 5.82
N TYR A 114 4.15 0.44 5.48
CA TYR A 114 5.06 1.53 5.82
C TYR A 114 4.77 2.69 4.87
N ASP A 115 3.96 3.65 5.33
CA ASP A 115 3.75 4.92 4.63
C ASP A 115 4.72 5.95 5.21
N PRO A 116 5.76 6.37 4.46
CA PRO A 116 6.75 7.32 4.96
C PRO A 116 6.16 8.69 5.29
N GLU A 117 5.09 9.09 4.62
CA GLU A 117 4.48 10.42 4.75
C GLU A 117 3.51 10.44 5.93
N LEU A 118 2.71 9.36 6.10
CA LEU A 118 1.95 9.13 7.33
C LEU A 118 2.87 8.98 8.54
N THR A 119 3.99 8.27 8.41
CA THR A 119 4.97 8.12 9.49
C THR A 119 5.60 9.46 9.83
N LYS A 120 5.93 10.29 8.84
CA LYS A 120 6.42 11.66 9.06
C LYS A 120 5.37 12.55 9.72
N ASN A 121 4.11 12.48 9.30
CA ASN A 121 3.02 13.29 9.85
C ASN A 121 2.67 12.88 11.29
N ILE A 122 2.65 11.57 11.57
CA ILE A 122 2.49 11.04 12.92
C ILE A 122 3.70 11.46 13.78
N ILE A 123 4.93 11.35 13.27
CA ILE A 123 6.11 11.79 14.00
C ILE A 123 6.08 13.31 14.24
N SER A 124 5.69 14.13 13.27
CA SER A 124 5.60 15.58 13.43
C SER A 124 4.49 15.98 14.41
N GLU A 125 3.33 15.35 14.33
CA GLU A 125 2.22 15.56 15.27
C GLU A 125 2.58 15.08 16.67
N MET A 126 3.25 13.94 16.79
CA MET A 126 3.78 13.45 18.07
C MET A 126 4.82 14.41 18.64
N ILE A 127 5.74 14.96 17.84
CA ILE A 127 6.74 15.95 18.26
C ILE A 127 6.06 17.26 18.72
N GLU A 128 5.06 17.74 17.98
CA GLU A 128 4.28 18.93 18.35
C GLU A 128 3.54 18.72 19.68
N GLN A 129 2.93 17.55 19.88
CA GLN A 129 2.25 17.19 21.13
C GLN A 129 3.23 16.85 22.28
N GLN A 130 4.46 16.43 21.99
CA GLN A 130 5.51 16.14 22.98
C GLN A 130 6.23 17.36 23.53
N THR A 131 5.96 18.56 23.02
CA THR A 131 6.37 19.79 23.74
C THR A 131 5.66 19.95 25.09
N CYS A 132 4.63 19.15 25.40
CA CYS A 132 3.92 19.21 26.68
C CYS A 132 3.88 17.92 27.55
N ALA A 133 4.29 16.73 27.09
CA ALA A 133 4.25 15.54 27.96
C ALA A 133 5.27 14.44 27.59
N SER A 134 5.92 13.90 28.63
CA SER A 134 7.07 13.01 28.59
C SER A 134 6.79 11.59 28.04
N ASN A 135 7.80 11.02 27.36
CA ASN A 135 8.04 9.61 27.03
C ASN A 135 7.05 8.88 26.09
N ILE A 136 7.45 8.71 24.82
CA ILE A 136 6.80 7.79 23.87
C ILE A 136 7.71 6.57 23.62
N ILE A 137 7.14 5.37 23.72
CA ILE A 137 7.75 4.09 23.33
C ILE A 137 7.27 3.74 21.92
N ILE A 138 8.16 3.77 20.93
CA ILE A 138 7.86 3.30 19.57
C ILE A 138 8.14 1.79 19.50
N TYR A 139 7.11 0.99 19.23
CA TYR A 139 7.29 -0.44 18.94
C TYR A 139 7.63 -0.64 17.46
N ASN A 140 8.80 -1.21 17.19
CA ASN A 140 9.15 -1.69 15.86
C ASN A 140 8.92 -3.20 15.79
N CYS A 141 7.93 -3.64 14.99
CA CYS A 141 7.66 -5.05 14.76
C CYS A 141 8.60 -5.61 13.69
N GLY A 142 9.88 -5.77 14.07
CA GLY A 142 10.86 -6.58 13.37
C GLY A 142 11.36 -7.66 14.32
N ARG A 143 11.19 -8.94 13.96
CA ARG A 143 11.61 -10.13 14.72
C ARG A 143 12.90 -9.89 15.52
N SER A 144 12.80 -9.87 16.84
CA SER A 144 13.98 -9.90 17.72
C SER A 144 13.83 -11.02 18.75
N LYS A 145 14.75 -11.98 18.66
CA LYS A 145 14.95 -13.01 19.68
C LYS A 145 15.37 -12.29 20.97
N ARG A 146 14.75 -12.70 22.08
CA ARG A 146 14.99 -12.21 23.44
C ARG A 146 16.48 -12.12 23.76
N THR A 147 16.98 -10.92 24.06
CA THR A 147 18.02 -10.68 25.07
C THR A 147 17.80 -9.30 25.73
N PRO A 148 17.87 -9.19 27.06
CA PRO A 148 17.63 -7.93 27.77
C PRO A 148 18.93 -7.12 27.83
N GLY A 149 19.01 -6.05 27.04
CA GLY A 149 20.18 -5.16 26.97
C GLY A 149 19.79 -3.75 26.54
N ARG A 150 19.64 -2.87 27.53
CA ARG A 150 19.30 -1.43 27.50
C ARG A 150 19.77 -0.63 26.25
N LEU A 151 18.79 0.00 25.59
CA LEU A 151 18.69 1.42 25.18
C LEU A 151 19.81 2.14 24.38
N ARG A 152 20.91 1.51 23.97
CA ARG A 152 21.92 2.22 23.14
C ARG A 152 21.76 2.07 21.63
N LYS A 153 20.89 1.18 21.15
CA LYS A 153 20.82 0.82 19.71
C LYS A 153 19.85 1.63 18.85
N ALA A 154 19.03 2.52 19.43
CA ALA A 154 18.06 3.30 18.65
C ALA A 154 18.71 4.51 17.94
N ALA A 155 19.77 5.09 18.51
CA ALA A 155 20.48 6.21 17.89
C ALA A 155 21.44 5.79 16.77
N GLU A 156 22.00 4.57 16.85
CA GLU A 156 22.96 4.02 15.87
C GLU A 156 22.31 3.60 14.55
N ILE A 157 20.99 3.34 14.55
CA ILE A 157 20.24 2.96 13.34
C ILE A 157 19.82 4.20 12.51
N ILE A 158 19.76 5.38 13.14
CA ILE A 158 19.49 6.64 12.43
C ILE A 158 20.75 7.11 11.68
N SER A 159 21.95 6.71 12.12
CA SER A 159 23.22 7.04 11.44
C SER A 159 23.57 6.19 10.21
N ASP A 160 22.82 5.11 9.95
CA ASP A 160 23.01 4.25 8.76
C ASP A 160 22.14 4.69 7.56
N LEU A 161 21.31 5.72 7.73
CA LEU A 161 20.61 6.38 6.63
C LEU A 161 21.54 7.41 6.00
N ASP A 162 21.77 7.25 4.69
CA ASP A 162 22.61 8.07 3.80
C ASP A 162 22.71 9.57 4.24
N PRO A 163 23.92 10.07 4.56
CA PRO A 163 24.13 11.45 5.00
C PRO A 163 23.73 12.52 3.98
N SER A 164 23.45 12.16 2.73
CA SER A 164 23.03 13.10 1.68
C SER A 164 21.58 13.59 1.82
N ILE A 165 20.77 13.00 2.70
CA ILE A 165 19.37 13.42 2.95
C ILE A 165 19.27 14.42 4.12
N LEU A 166 20.35 14.60 4.90
CA LEU A 166 20.42 15.52 6.05
C LEU A 166 21.32 16.72 5.75
N THR A 167 20.93 17.54 4.78
CA THR A 167 21.36 18.95 4.73
C THR A 167 20.15 19.83 4.98
N PHE A 168 19.92 20.13 6.26
CA PHE A 168 19.19 21.33 6.66
C PHE A 168 20.13 22.52 6.45
N ASN A 169 19.82 23.38 5.48
CA ASN A 169 20.26 24.77 5.57
C ASN A 169 19.16 25.54 6.30
N ILE A 170 19.60 26.21 7.37
CA ILE A 170 18.84 27.06 8.30
C ILE A 170 18.11 28.18 7.54
#